data_AF-A0A935IFW6-F1
#
_entry.id   AF-A0A935IFW6-F1
#
_cell.length_a   1.000
_cell.length_b   1.000
_cell.length_c   1.000
_cell.angle_alpha   90.00
_cell.angle_beta   90.00
_cell.angle_gamma   90.00
#
_symmetry.space_group_name_H-M   'P 1'
#
loop_
_entity.id
_entity.type
_entity.pdbx_description
1 polymer ?
#
loop_
_entity_poly.entity_id
_entity_poly.type
_entity_poly.pdbx_seq_one_letter_code
_entity_poly.pdbx_strand_id
1 'polypeptide(L)'
;MKKILFFTLFAMTFSSAIMAQKIATKVIDNKGTIKWVLDSSTAVITKSDSTILYVTPSQMRDTLGKFVRYTDTALLLSSYVNAANNGLTKTGQLVQLGGTLIQPTTIATSAANFLAITGLQPGSNTTDSVMVVNPTTGQVRFISASSLFNSLTFSNGLTKTGNLVELGGALTKPTTISTDATNNLKITGLQSGNLATDSLVVSAADGTLKRVTAESILQSGDQNYTATTGQAVYAVTNMPVTVSKVWVFRNGAKLIVTTDYTTLPGTCTLTPAMSTLVVAGDIIEVQWVK
;
A
#
# COMPACT_ATOMS: atom_id res chain seq x y z
N MET A 1 -5.02 -0.38 -117.75
CA MET A 1 -4.20 0.26 -118.80
C MET A 1 -2.74 -0.07 -118.57
N LYS A 2 -2.07 -0.56 -119.63
CA LYS A 2 -0.65 -0.40 -120.00
C LYS A 2 0.43 -0.80 -118.97
N LYS A 3 1.11 -1.93 -119.20
CA LYS A 3 2.29 -2.17 -120.09
C LYS A 3 3.60 -1.72 -119.41
N ILE A 4 4.40 -2.67 -118.92
CA ILE A 4 5.57 -3.33 -119.58
C ILE A 4 6.80 -2.40 -119.64
N LEU A 5 7.93 -2.84 -119.07
CA LEU A 5 9.25 -3.17 -119.70
C LEU A 5 10.33 -3.12 -118.59
N PHE A 6 10.88 -4.26 -118.17
CA PHE A 6 12.23 -4.80 -118.50
C PHE A 6 13.43 -4.01 -117.96
N PHE A 7 14.31 -4.70 -117.23
CA PHE A 7 15.68 -4.90 -117.69
C PHE A 7 16.31 -6.17 -117.08
N THR A 8 17.05 -6.84 -117.96
CA THR A 8 17.75 -8.13 -117.89
C THR A 8 19.09 -8.07 -117.14
N LEU A 9 19.57 -9.19 -116.58
CA LEU A 9 20.70 -9.99 -117.12
C LEU A 9 21.44 -10.79 -116.02
N PHE A 10 21.69 -12.07 -116.32
CA PHE A 10 22.95 -12.82 -116.20
C PHE A 10 22.82 -14.21 -115.57
N ALA A 11 23.22 -15.20 -116.35
CA ALA A 11 23.29 -16.61 -116.02
C ALA A 11 24.51 -16.93 -115.16
N MET A 12 24.42 -17.89 -114.25
CA MET A 12 25.54 -18.79 -113.96
C MET A 12 25.08 -19.97 -113.10
N THR A 13 25.19 -21.16 -113.67
CA THR A 13 25.20 -22.44 -112.95
C THR A 13 26.44 -22.51 -112.06
N PHE A 14 26.26 -22.67 -110.76
CA PHE A 14 27.29 -23.21 -109.86
C PHE A 14 26.64 -24.19 -108.88
N SER A 15 26.95 -25.47 -109.07
CA SER A 15 26.94 -26.47 -108.02
C SER A 15 27.93 -26.07 -106.93
N SER A 16 27.51 -26.05 -105.65
CA SER A 16 28.25 -26.61 -104.51
C SER A 16 27.67 -26.18 -103.15
N ALA A 17 28.00 -27.01 -102.16
CA ALA A 17 27.89 -26.81 -100.71
C ALA A 17 26.51 -27.03 -100.08
N ILE A 18 26.32 -28.29 -99.67
CA ILE A 18 25.65 -28.66 -98.43
C ILE A 18 26.05 -27.69 -97.32
N MET A 19 25.06 -27.04 -96.70
CA MET A 19 25.13 -26.57 -95.32
C MET A 19 23.85 -27.09 -94.64
N ALA A 20 23.98 -28.24 -93.98
CA ALA A 20 22.95 -28.78 -93.11
C ALA A 20 22.74 -27.81 -91.94
N GLN A 21 21.57 -27.19 -91.85
CA GLN A 21 21.19 -26.46 -90.64
C GLN A 21 20.76 -27.46 -89.57
N LYS A 22 21.72 -27.82 -88.70
CA LYS A 22 21.49 -28.63 -87.50
C LYS A 22 20.72 -27.78 -86.47
N ILE A 23 19.41 -27.98 -86.39
CA ILE A 23 18.60 -27.42 -85.29
C ILE A 23 18.19 -28.57 -84.37
N ALA A 24 18.99 -28.80 -83.32
CA ALA A 24 18.58 -29.64 -82.20
C ALA A 24 17.63 -28.85 -81.28
N THR A 25 16.41 -28.59 -81.75
CA THR A 25 15.40 -27.93 -80.90
C THR A 25 14.85 -28.95 -79.93
N LYS A 26 15.12 -28.74 -78.64
CA LYS A 26 14.42 -29.38 -77.51
C LYS A 26 12.92 -29.09 -77.67
N VAL A 27 12.14 -30.07 -78.12
CA VAL A 27 10.68 -29.93 -78.19
C VAL A 27 10.08 -30.53 -76.93
N ILE A 28 9.46 -29.68 -76.11
CA ILE A 28 8.65 -30.09 -74.97
C ILE A 28 7.20 -30.08 -75.46
N ASP A 29 6.46 -31.18 -75.29
CA ASP A 29 5.03 -31.18 -75.60
C ASP A 29 4.21 -30.43 -74.53
N ASN A 30 2.94 -30.15 -74.81
CA ASN A 30 2.04 -29.42 -73.89
C ASN A 30 1.73 -30.19 -72.58
N LYS A 31 2.36 -31.35 -72.34
CA LYS A 31 2.27 -32.15 -71.12
C LYS A 31 3.62 -32.27 -70.40
N GLY A 32 4.66 -31.57 -70.87
CA GLY A 32 5.97 -31.51 -70.21
C GLY A 32 6.94 -32.62 -70.61
N THR A 33 6.62 -33.48 -71.58
CA THR A 33 7.49 -34.58 -72.00
C THR A 33 8.57 -34.07 -72.94
N ILE A 34 9.85 -34.30 -72.61
CA ILE A 34 10.99 -33.84 -73.41
C ILE A 34 11.31 -34.90 -74.48
N LYS A 35 11.24 -34.52 -75.76
CA LYS A 35 11.72 -35.36 -76.87
C LYS A 35 13.17 -34.99 -77.23
N TRP A 36 14.08 -35.95 -77.10
CA TRP A 36 15.42 -35.86 -77.69
C TRP A 36 15.45 -36.66 -78.98
N VAL A 37 15.73 -36.00 -80.11
CA VAL A 37 15.98 -36.68 -81.38
C VAL A 37 17.50 -36.83 -81.51
N LEU A 38 17.99 -38.07 -81.52
CA LEU A 38 19.41 -38.36 -81.78
C LEU A 38 19.63 -38.36 -83.29
N ASP A 39 20.36 -37.39 -83.79
CA ASP A 39 20.84 -37.31 -85.17
C ASP A 39 22.03 -38.26 -85.35
N SER A 40 21.90 -39.26 -86.24
CA SER A 40 23.06 -39.86 -86.89
C SER A 40 22.87 -39.76 -88.40
N SER A 41 23.84 -39.14 -89.07
CA SER A 41 23.75 -38.71 -90.47
C SER A 41 23.84 -39.84 -91.50
N THR A 42 23.78 -41.11 -91.09
CA THR A 42 23.96 -42.26 -91.99
C THR A 42 23.00 -43.42 -91.76
N ALA A 43 22.03 -43.30 -90.84
CA ALA A 43 21.01 -44.33 -90.65
C ALA A 43 19.60 -43.73 -90.70
N VAL A 44 18.81 -44.16 -91.69
CA VAL A 44 17.36 -43.93 -91.71
C VAL A 44 16.78 -44.75 -90.56
N ILE A 45 16.54 -44.13 -89.41
CA ILE A 45 15.89 -44.79 -88.29
C ILE A 45 14.43 -45.01 -88.67
N THR A 46 14.06 -46.26 -88.96
CA THR A 46 12.67 -46.62 -89.25
C THR A 46 11.88 -46.80 -87.94
N LYS A 47 10.54 -46.82 -88.03
CA LYS A 47 9.65 -46.84 -86.85
C LYS A 47 9.85 -48.07 -85.94
N SER A 48 10.44 -49.16 -86.46
CA SER A 48 10.83 -50.35 -85.68
C SER A 48 12.11 -50.13 -84.87
N ASP A 49 12.97 -49.21 -85.31
CA ASP A 49 14.29 -48.96 -84.74
C ASP A 49 14.26 -47.76 -83.76
N SER A 50 13.17 -47.00 -83.77
CA SER A 50 12.91 -45.92 -82.82
C SER A 50 12.38 -46.47 -81.50
N THR A 51 13.29 -46.85 -80.60
CA THR A 51 12.97 -46.96 -79.17
C THR A 51 12.80 -45.55 -78.60
N ILE A 52 11.67 -44.91 -78.92
CA ILE A 52 11.23 -43.71 -78.20
C ILE A 52 11.03 -44.16 -76.75
N LEU A 53 12.03 -43.92 -75.91
CA LEU A 53 11.93 -44.19 -74.50
C LEU A 53 11.03 -43.12 -73.89
N TYR A 54 9.74 -43.43 -73.79
CA TYR A 54 8.80 -42.66 -73.00
C TYR A 54 9.17 -42.82 -71.53
N VAL A 55 10.06 -41.96 -71.03
CA VAL A 55 10.27 -41.86 -69.59
C VAL A 55 9.16 -40.99 -69.01
N THR A 56 8.27 -41.60 -68.25
CA THR A 56 7.44 -40.85 -67.30
C THR A 56 8.36 -40.17 -66.28
N PRO A 57 7.97 -39.04 -65.65
CA PRO A 57 8.78 -38.41 -64.59
C PRO A 57 9.26 -39.40 -63.52
N SER A 58 8.44 -40.42 -63.23
CA SER A 58 8.75 -41.56 -62.35
C SER A 58 9.97 -42.38 -62.79
N GLN A 59 10.16 -42.58 -64.10
CA GLN A 59 11.26 -43.35 -64.69
C GLN A 59 12.56 -42.54 -64.81
N MET A 60 12.51 -41.21 -64.69
CA MET A 60 13.70 -40.36 -64.61
C MET A 60 14.38 -40.39 -63.22
N ARG A 61 13.86 -41.17 -62.27
CA ARG A 61 14.18 -41.04 -60.83
C ARG A 61 14.14 -39.58 -60.37
N ASP A 62 13.27 -38.77 -60.99
CA ASP A 62 13.03 -37.43 -60.52
C ASP A 62 12.00 -37.52 -59.40
N THR A 63 12.46 -38.02 -58.26
CA THR A 63 11.67 -38.05 -57.04
C THR A 63 11.24 -36.61 -56.77
N LEU A 64 9.96 -36.39 -56.44
CA LEU A 64 9.39 -35.07 -56.10
C LEU A 64 10.28 -34.21 -55.18
N GLY A 65 11.18 -34.84 -54.41
CA GLY A 65 12.28 -34.21 -53.66
C GLY A 65 13.29 -33.36 -54.47
N LYS A 66 13.27 -33.36 -55.81
CA LYS A 66 14.11 -32.47 -56.64
C LYS A 66 13.42 -31.16 -57.02
N PHE A 67 12.08 -31.11 -56.98
CA PHE A 67 11.30 -29.88 -57.18
C PHE A 67 10.96 -29.18 -55.86
N VAL A 68 10.84 -29.93 -54.77
CA VAL A 68 10.80 -29.39 -53.41
C VAL A 68 11.87 -30.12 -52.62
N ARG A 69 13.04 -29.50 -52.41
CA ARG A 69 14.02 -30.09 -51.50
C ARG A 69 13.34 -30.15 -50.12
N TYR A 70 13.41 -31.24 -49.38
CA TYR A 70 12.92 -31.26 -47.99
C TYR A 70 13.68 -30.26 -47.10
N THR A 71 14.87 -29.84 -47.51
CA THR A 71 15.56 -28.67 -46.94
C THR A 71 14.83 -27.36 -47.23
N ASP A 72 14.16 -27.24 -48.38
CA ASP A 72 13.34 -26.09 -48.75
C ASP A 72 12.12 -25.97 -47.85
N THR A 73 11.44 -27.06 -47.48
CA THR A 73 10.32 -26.98 -46.51
C THR A 73 10.78 -26.57 -45.12
N ALA A 74 11.89 -27.11 -44.60
CA ALA A 74 12.44 -26.68 -43.31
C ALA A 74 12.89 -25.19 -43.33
N LEU A 75 13.45 -24.73 -44.45
CA LEU A 75 13.85 -23.33 -44.65
C LEU A 75 12.63 -22.40 -44.84
N LEU A 76 11.58 -22.85 -45.55
CA LEU A 76 10.32 -22.12 -45.70
C LEU A 76 9.54 -22.05 -44.37
N LEU A 77 9.59 -23.10 -43.54
CA LEU A 77 9.00 -23.13 -42.20
C LEU A 77 9.89 -22.48 -41.12
N SER A 78 11.16 -22.16 -41.41
CA SER A 78 12.06 -21.53 -40.42
C SER A 78 11.59 -20.13 -39.98
N SER A 79 10.83 -19.46 -40.84
CA SER A 79 10.18 -18.18 -40.53
C SER A 79 8.85 -18.34 -39.77
N TYR A 80 8.38 -19.58 -39.58
CA TYR A 80 7.17 -19.88 -38.85
C TYR A 80 7.53 -20.21 -37.41
N VAL A 81 6.95 -19.47 -36.46
CA VAL A 81 7.03 -19.83 -35.04
C VAL A 81 6.34 -21.18 -34.86
N ASN A 82 7.05 -22.23 -34.48
CA ASN A 82 6.45 -23.57 -34.39
C ASN A 82 5.72 -23.82 -33.06
N ALA A 83 6.09 -23.10 -31.99
CA ALA A 83 5.45 -23.22 -30.68
C ALA A 83 5.62 -21.94 -29.84
N ALA A 84 4.73 -21.76 -28.87
CA ALA A 84 4.88 -20.84 -27.74
C ALA A 84 4.65 -21.66 -26.47
N ASN A 85 5.45 -21.43 -25.42
CA ASN A 85 5.30 -22.14 -24.15
C ASN A 85 5.46 -21.17 -22.97
N ASN A 86 5.12 -21.67 -21.77
CA ASN A 86 5.45 -21.07 -20.48
C ASN A 86 5.16 -19.56 -20.37
N GLY A 87 3.88 -19.19 -20.32
CA GLY A 87 3.45 -17.79 -20.23
C GLY A 87 3.13 -17.13 -21.58
N LEU A 88 3.50 -17.79 -22.69
CA LEU A 88 3.23 -17.34 -24.05
C LEU A 88 2.09 -18.14 -24.69
N THR A 89 1.27 -17.48 -25.50
CA THR A 89 0.20 -18.06 -26.32
C THR A 89 0.48 -17.79 -27.79
N LYS A 90 0.24 -18.79 -28.66
CA LYS A 90 0.36 -18.66 -30.11
C LYS A 90 -1.03 -18.63 -30.76
N THR A 91 -1.27 -17.65 -31.64
CA THR A 91 -2.49 -17.55 -32.45
C THR A 91 -2.10 -17.28 -33.90
N GLY A 92 -2.23 -18.30 -34.76
CA GLY A 92 -1.65 -18.26 -36.10
C GLY A 92 -0.15 -18.01 -36.00
N GLN A 93 0.36 -16.95 -36.64
CA GLN A 93 1.79 -16.59 -36.64
C GLN A 93 2.21 -15.65 -35.50
N LEU A 94 1.28 -15.22 -34.65
CA LEU A 94 1.56 -14.29 -33.56
C LEU A 94 1.90 -15.04 -32.27
N VAL A 95 2.87 -14.51 -31.51
CA VAL A 95 3.16 -14.91 -30.13
C VAL A 95 2.77 -13.76 -29.22
N GLN A 96 2.00 -14.05 -28.18
CA GLN A 96 1.46 -13.08 -27.24
C GLN A 96 1.77 -13.51 -25.80
N LEU A 97 1.83 -12.54 -24.90
CA LEU A 97 1.79 -12.80 -23.47
C LEU A 97 0.37 -13.23 -23.07
N GLY A 98 0.23 -14.11 -22.08
CA GLY A 98 -1.07 -14.53 -21.55
C GLY A 98 -1.35 -16.04 -21.59
N GLY A 99 -0.31 -16.87 -21.69
CA GLY A 99 -0.40 -18.32 -21.50
C GLY A 99 -0.15 -18.74 -20.04
N THR A 100 -0.35 -20.02 -19.73
CA THR A 100 -0.04 -20.57 -18.40
C THR A 100 1.46 -20.77 -18.22
N LEU A 101 2.00 -20.40 -17.05
CA LEU A 101 3.35 -20.79 -16.64
C LEU A 101 3.35 -22.26 -16.24
N ILE A 102 4.20 -23.07 -16.87
CA ILE A 102 4.31 -24.52 -16.62
C ILE A 102 5.62 -24.89 -15.90
N GLN A 103 6.47 -23.89 -15.68
CA GLN A 103 7.73 -24.00 -14.94
C GLN A 103 8.06 -22.65 -14.30
N PRO A 104 8.89 -22.62 -13.24
CA PRO A 104 9.33 -21.37 -12.62
C PRO A 104 9.93 -20.41 -13.65
N THR A 105 9.54 -19.14 -13.59
CA THR A 105 9.96 -18.11 -14.55
C THR A 105 10.39 -16.86 -13.80
N THR A 106 11.55 -16.32 -14.17
CA THR A 106 12.11 -15.11 -13.57
C THR A 106 12.40 -14.09 -14.66
N ILE A 107 11.97 -12.85 -14.44
CA ILE A 107 12.39 -11.70 -15.25
C ILE A 107 13.50 -11.00 -14.48
N ALA A 108 14.75 -11.16 -14.92
CA ALA A 108 15.89 -10.47 -14.33
C ALA A 108 15.94 -9.02 -14.82
N THR A 109 16.06 -8.07 -13.88
CA THR A 109 16.22 -6.64 -14.15
C THR A 109 17.55 -6.17 -13.57
N SER A 110 17.92 -4.92 -13.85
CA SER A 110 19.11 -4.27 -13.30
C SER A 110 18.81 -2.80 -12.99
N ALA A 111 19.74 -2.10 -12.34
CA ALA A 111 19.58 -0.68 -12.06
C ALA A 111 19.42 0.18 -13.34
N ALA A 112 19.98 -0.26 -14.48
CA ALA A 112 19.83 0.43 -15.76
C ALA A 112 18.64 -0.07 -16.59
N ASN A 113 18.20 -1.31 -16.37
CA ASN A 113 17.14 -1.97 -17.15
C ASN A 113 16.03 -2.46 -16.20
N PHE A 114 15.00 -1.64 -16.02
CA PHE A 114 13.87 -1.92 -15.13
C PHE A 114 12.66 -2.49 -15.88
N LEU A 115 11.77 -3.19 -15.15
CA LEU A 115 10.45 -3.56 -15.64
C LEU A 115 9.48 -2.42 -15.35
N ALA A 116 8.93 -1.79 -16.39
CA ALA A 116 7.88 -0.77 -16.26
C ALA A 116 6.58 -1.24 -16.93
N ILE A 117 5.45 -1.00 -16.25
CA ILE A 117 4.11 -1.17 -16.79
C ILE A 117 3.46 0.21 -16.79
N THR A 118 3.16 0.74 -17.98
CA THR A 118 2.57 2.06 -18.17
C THR A 118 1.08 1.96 -18.50
N GLY A 119 0.30 3.01 -18.24
CA GLY A 119 -1.14 3.06 -18.58
C GLY A 119 -2.05 2.33 -17.58
N LEU A 120 -1.57 2.06 -16.36
CA LEU A 120 -2.37 1.47 -15.29
C LEU A 120 -3.56 2.38 -14.92
N GLN A 121 -4.68 1.75 -14.59
CA GLN A 121 -5.88 2.45 -14.09
C GLN A 121 -5.89 2.48 -12.56
N PRO A 122 -6.56 3.45 -11.92
CA PRO A 122 -6.75 3.46 -10.48
C PRO A 122 -7.50 2.20 -10.00
N GLY A 123 -7.03 1.62 -8.88
CA GLY A 123 -7.67 0.46 -8.25
C GLY A 123 -8.66 0.83 -7.15
N SER A 124 -9.50 -0.13 -6.76
CA SER A 124 -10.46 -0.06 -5.66
C SER A 124 -9.86 -0.63 -4.38
N ASN A 125 -9.96 0.12 -3.28
CA ASN A 125 -9.45 -0.31 -1.96
C ASN A 125 -10.34 -1.36 -1.24
N THR A 126 -11.48 -1.75 -1.83
CA THR A 126 -12.39 -2.76 -1.26
C THR A 126 -12.39 -4.07 -2.03
N THR A 127 -12.04 -4.06 -3.32
CA THR A 127 -12.07 -5.24 -4.19
C THR A 127 -10.69 -5.67 -4.66
N ASP A 128 -9.75 -4.72 -4.75
CA ASP A 128 -8.45 -4.99 -5.34
C ASP A 128 -7.41 -5.28 -4.26
N SER A 129 -6.33 -5.92 -4.68
CA SER A 129 -5.20 -6.24 -3.81
C SER A 129 -3.98 -5.41 -4.16
N VAL A 130 -3.14 -5.17 -3.16
CA VAL A 130 -1.84 -4.53 -3.33
C VAL A 130 -0.83 -5.58 -3.75
N MET A 131 -0.17 -5.37 -4.88
CA MET A 131 0.95 -6.19 -5.32
C MET A 131 2.17 -5.91 -4.43
N VAL A 132 2.78 -6.96 -3.91
CA VAL A 132 3.98 -6.90 -3.08
C VAL A 132 5.01 -7.90 -3.58
N VAL A 133 6.27 -7.75 -3.17
CA VAL A 133 7.35 -8.65 -3.58
C VAL A 133 7.97 -9.26 -2.33
N ASN A 134 8.20 -10.58 -2.34
CA ASN A 134 9.02 -11.20 -1.31
C ASN A 134 10.49 -10.76 -1.52
N PRO A 135 11.11 -10.06 -0.57
CA PRO A 135 12.44 -9.48 -0.78
C PRO A 135 13.55 -10.54 -0.90
N THR A 136 13.34 -11.75 -0.41
CA THR A 136 14.32 -12.85 -0.45
C THR A 136 14.23 -13.65 -1.74
N THR A 137 13.02 -13.93 -2.22
CA THR A 137 12.81 -14.80 -3.39
C THR A 137 12.49 -14.04 -4.68
N GLY A 138 12.18 -12.74 -4.59
CA GLY A 138 11.72 -11.92 -5.72
C GLY A 138 10.30 -12.28 -6.22
N GLN A 139 9.60 -13.20 -5.54
CA GLN A 139 8.25 -13.60 -5.93
C GLN A 139 7.26 -12.46 -5.75
N VAL A 140 6.51 -12.16 -6.81
CA VAL A 140 5.33 -11.31 -6.75
C VAL A 140 4.24 -12.02 -5.95
N ARG A 141 3.64 -11.30 -5.01
CA ARG A 141 2.51 -11.73 -4.19
C ARG A 141 1.48 -10.61 -4.16
N PHE A 142 0.36 -10.88 -3.51
CA PHE A 142 -0.62 -9.86 -3.21
C PHE A 142 -0.97 -9.90 -1.73
N ILE A 143 -1.37 -8.75 -1.20
CA ILE A 143 -2.02 -8.61 0.10
C ILE A 143 -3.33 -7.85 -0.13
N SER A 144 -4.42 -8.24 0.54
CA SER A 144 -5.63 -7.44 0.47
C SER A 144 -5.36 -6.06 1.06
N ALA A 145 -5.96 -5.02 0.47
CA ALA A 145 -5.82 -3.66 1.00
C ALA A 145 -6.26 -3.60 2.49
N SER A 146 -7.32 -4.34 2.86
CA SER A 146 -7.81 -4.42 4.24
C SER A 146 -6.80 -5.02 5.22
N SER A 147 -6.09 -6.10 4.85
CA SER A 147 -5.09 -6.72 5.72
C SER A 147 -3.88 -5.81 5.96
N LEU A 148 -3.50 -5.00 4.97
CA LEU A 148 -2.39 -4.05 5.11
C LEU A 148 -2.69 -2.98 6.18
N PHE A 149 -3.90 -2.43 6.20
CA PHE A 149 -4.29 -1.39 7.15
C PHE A 149 -4.68 -1.92 8.53
N ASN A 150 -5.13 -3.18 8.63
CA ASN A 150 -5.49 -3.81 9.89
C ASN A 150 -4.29 -4.31 10.70
N SER A 151 -3.05 -4.14 10.21
CA SER A 151 -1.84 -4.49 10.96
C SER A 151 -1.49 -3.48 12.06
N LEU A 152 -2.16 -2.33 12.14
CA LEU A 152 -1.90 -1.31 13.14
C LEU A 152 -2.60 -1.63 14.45
N THR A 153 -1.87 -1.54 15.56
CA THR A 153 -2.43 -1.69 16.91
C THR A 153 -2.57 -0.33 17.58
N PHE A 154 -3.77 -0.07 18.10
CA PHE A 154 -4.08 1.13 18.88
C PHE A 154 -4.42 0.67 20.29
N SER A 155 -3.85 1.30 21.30
CA SER A 155 -4.03 0.92 22.70
C SER A 155 -3.82 2.13 23.60
N ASN A 156 -4.04 1.95 24.90
CA ASN A 156 -3.71 2.92 25.94
C ASN A 156 -4.37 4.30 25.74
N GLY A 157 -5.68 4.37 25.96
CA GLY A 157 -6.45 5.60 25.86
C GLY A 157 -7.10 5.83 24.49
N LEU A 158 -6.68 5.08 23.48
CA LEU A 158 -7.23 5.12 22.12
C LEU A 158 -8.22 3.97 21.88
N THR A 159 -9.29 4.26 21.15
CA THR A 159 -10.29 3.30 20.66
C THR A 159 -10.34 3.35 19.14
N LYS A 160 -10.48 2.18 18.49
CA LYS A 160 -10.65 2.06 17.04
C LYS A 160 -12.00 1.44 16.71
N THR A 161 -12.76 2.09 15.83
CA THR A 161 -14.01 1.58 15.28
C THR A 161 -13.97 1.70 13.76
N GLY A 162 -13.84 0.56 13.08
CA GLY A 162 -13.54 0.55 11.65
C GLY A 162 -12.22 1.29 11.37
N ASN A 163 -12.25 2.34 10.56
CA ASN A 163 -11.06 3.15 10.24
C ASN A 163 -10.85 4.36 11.16
N LEU A 164 -11.83 4.69 12.00
CA LEU A 164 -11.77 5.82 12.92
C LEU A 164 -10.95 5.47 14.17
N VAL A 165 -10.08 6.37 14.61
CA VAL A 165 -9.27 6.26 15.82
C VAL A 165 -9.52 7.50 16.67
N GLU A 166 -9.94 7.30 17.92
CA GLU A 166 -10.37 8.36 18.82
C GLU A 166 -9.81 8.17 20.22
N LEU A 167 -9.78 9.27 21.00
CA LEU A 167 -9.59 9.20 22.45
C LEU A 167 -10.87 8.65 23.10
N GLY A 168 -10.72 7.87 24.17
CA GLY A 168 -11.87 7.30 24.91
C GLY A 168 -11.73 5.82 25.26
N GLY A 169 -10.55 5.22 25.06
CA GLY A 169 -10.23 3.86 25.51
C GLY A 169 -9.66 3.84 26.93
N ALA A 170 -9.55 2.65 27.52
CA ALA A 170 -8.87 2.49 28.81
C ALA A 170 -7.34 2.72 28.67
N LEU A 171 -6.75 3.38 29.67
CA LEU A 171 -5.30 3.37 29.84
C LEU A 171 -4.88 2.00 30.39
N THR A 172 -4.05 1.28 29.65
CA THR A 172 -3.55 -0.05 30.05
C THR A 172 -2.13 0.02 30.61
N LYS A 173 -1.51 1.21 30.57
CA LYS A 173 -0.16 1.49 31.06
C LYS A 173 -0.11 2.94 31.60
N PRO A 174 0.84 3.27 32.48
CA PRO A 174 1.08 4.65 32.90
C PRO A 174 1.31 5.57 31.68
N THR A 175 0.75 6.77 31.70
CA THR A 175 0.81 7.73 30.59
C THR A 175 1.13 9.12 31.11
N THR A 176 2.14 9.77 30.52
CA THR A 176 2.53 11.14 30.83
C THR A 176 2.43 11.98 29.56
N ILE A 177 1.71 13.11 29.64
CA ILE A 177 1.69 14.13 28.59
C ILE A 177 2.63 15.25 29.04
N SER A 178 3.79 15.36 28.39
CA SER A 178 4.74 16.44 28.68
C SER A 178 4.29 17.73 28.00
N THR A 179 4.45 18.84 28.72
CA THR A 179 4.18 20.19 28.24
C THR A 179 5.38 21.07 28.56
N ASP A 180 5.47 22.22 27.91
CA ASP A 180 6.47 23.24 28.20
C ASP A 180 5.84 24.65 28.11
N ALA A 181 6.65 25.69 28.28
CA ALA A 181 6.17 27.07 28.26
C ALA A 181 5.48 27.48 26.94
N THR A 182 5.84 26.84 25.83
CA THR A 182 5.26 27.06 24.50
C THR A 182 4.13 26.06 24.24
N ASN A 183 4.38 24.78 24.51
CA ASN A 183 3.50 23.65 24.23
C ASN A 183 2.62 23.35 25.45
N ASN A 184 1.45 24.00 25.51
CA ASN A 184 0.50 23.91 26.62
C ASN A 184 -0.60 22.86 26.36
N LEU A 185 -1.09 22.20 27.42
CA LEU A 185 -2.32 21.38 27.34
C LEU A 185 -3.55 22.28 27.53
N LYS A 186 -4.23 22.63 26.43
CA LYS A 186 -5.45 23.46 26.45
C LYS A 186 -6.68 22.61 26.17
N ILE A 187 -7.66 22.64 27.08
CA ILE A 187 -9.00 22.09 26.87
C ILE A 187 -9.97 23.26 26.69
N THR A 188 -10.60 23.35 25.52
CA THR A 188 -11.56 24.41 25.20
C THR A 188 -12.99 23.88 25.22
N GLY A 189 -13.98 24.76 25.34
CA GLY A 189 -15.40 24.37 25.38
C GLY A 189 -15.85 23.74 26.70
N LEU A 190 -15.10 23.96 27.80
CA LEU A 190 -15.51 23.53 29.13
C LEU A 190 -16.80 24.26 29.57
N GLN A 191 -17.71 23.51 30.18
CA GLN A 191 -18.95 24.04 30.76
C GLN A 191 -18.73 24.43 32.24
N SER A 192 -19.63 25.25 32.79
CA SER A 192 -19.63 25.55 34.23
C SER A 192 -19.99 24.30 35.03
N GLY A 193 -19.23 24.02 36.09
CA GLY A 193 -19.49 22.90 37.00
C GLY A 193 -20.49 23.25 38.10
N ASN A 194 -21.04 22.21 38.73
CA ASN A 194 -21.91 22.28 39.90
C ASN A 194 -21.25 21.57 41.09
N LEU A 195 -20.82 22.31 42.11
CA LEU A 195 -20.12 21.75 43.28
C LEU A 195 -20.97 20.77 44.11
N ALA A 196 -22.30 20.73 43.93
CA ALA A 196 -23.15 19.73 44.59
C ALA A 196 -23.04 18.33 43.96
N THR A 197 -22.58 18.22 42.71
CA THR A 197 -22.50 16.96 41.96
C THR A 197 -21.11 16.66 41.41
N ASP A 198 -20.32 17.70 41.17
CA ASP A 198 -19.05 17.62 40.47
C ASP A 198 -17.88 17.70 41.46
N SER A 199 -16.79 17.00 41.14
CA SER A 199 -15.54 17.08 41.90
C SER A 199 -14.58 18.09 41.27
N LEU A 200 -13.70 18.65 42.10
CA LEU A 200 -12.60 19.47 41.63
C LEU A 200 -11.44 18.58 41.19
N VAL A 201 -10.78 18.97 40.11
CA VAL A 201 -9.56 18.31 39.62
C VAL A 201 -8.35 19.09 40.10
N VAL A 202 -7.40 18.39 40.72
CA VAL A 202 -6.13 18.93 41.21
C VAL A 202 -4.98 18.08 40.69
N SER A 203 -3.77 18.63 40.66
CA SER A 203 -2.56 17.87 40.34
C SER A 203 -1.76 17.56 41.60
N ALA A 204 -1.26 16.32 41.71
CA ALA A 204 -0.23 15.99 42.69
C ALA A 204 1.15 16.54 42.25
N ALA A 205 2.15 16.46 43.14
CA ALA A 205 3.50 16.96 42.88
C ALA A 205 4.20 16.29 41.69
N ASP A 206 3.77 15.07 41.33
CA ASP A 206 4.24 14.31 40.17
C ASP A 206 3.47 14.63 38.87
N GLY A 207 2.49 15.55 38.92
CA GLY A 207 1.63 15.90 37.80
C GLY A 207 0.41 14.98 37.62
N THR A 208 0.24 13.94 38.45
CA THR A 208 -0.94 13.07 38.37
C THR A 208 -2.20 13.85 38.74
N LEU A 209 -3.19 13.84 37.85
CA LEU A 209 -4.50 14.44 38.13
C LEU A 209 -5.28 13.57 39.12
N LYS A 210 -5.80 14.22 40.16
CA LYS A 210 -6.63 13.64 41.20
C LYS A 210 -7.92 14.43 41.32
N ARG A 211 -8.93 13.78 41.88
CA ARG A 211 -10.21 14.41 42.22
C ARG A 211 -10.29 14.61 43.72
N VAL A 212 -10.81 15.76 44.12
CA VAL A 212 -11.10 16.12 45.51
C VAL A 212 -12.51 16.67 45.60
N THR A 213 -13.19 16.41 46.73
CA THR A 213 -14.52 16.97 46.97
C THR A 213 -14.41 18.43 47.42
N ALA A 214 -15.45 19.23 47.20
CA ALA A 214 -15.43 20.65 47.53
C ALA A 214 -15.19 20.88 49.03
N GLU A 215 -15.78 20.03 49.88
CA GLU A 215 -15.68 20.08 51.35
C GLU A 215 -14.26 19.81 51.86
N SER A 216 -13.40 19.17 51.06
CA SER A 216 -12.01 18.94 51.43
C SER A 216 -11.14 20.20 51.32
N ILE A 217 -11.57 21.19 50.54
CA ILE A 217 -10.80 22.42 50.27
C ILE A 217 -11.20 23.54 51.23
N LEU A 218 -12.49 23.69 51.53
CA LEU A 218 -12.99 24.74 52.40
C LEU A 218 -13.63 24.13 53.65
N GLN A 219 -12.81 23.95 54.68
CA GLN A 219 -13.26 23.42 55.97
C GLN A 219 -13.43 24.58 56.94
N SER A 220 -14.59 24.64 57.58
CA SER A 220 -14.84 25.58 58.67
C SER A 220 -15.68 24.90 59.73
N GLY A 221 -15.68 25.49 60.92
CA GLY A 221 -16.54 25.03 62.00
C GLY A 221 -16.66 26.08 63.09
N ASP A 222 -17.71 25.95 63.87
CA ASP A 222 -18.00 26.74 65.05
C ASP A 222 -18.32 25.82 66.23
N GLN A 223 -17.91 26.24 67.44
CA GLN A 223 -18.27 25.56 68.68
C GLN A 223 -18.47 26.56 69.81
N ASN A 224 -19.52 26.30 70.60
CA ASN A 224 -19.91 27.12 71.74
C ASN A 224 -19.68 26.36 73.05
N TYR A 225 -19.14 27.05 74.04
CA TYR A 225 -18.88 26.54 75.38
C TYR A 225 -19.54 27.42 76.42
N THR A 226 -20.20 26.81 77.40
CA THR A 226 -20.57 27.50 78.64
C THR A 226 -19.42 27.37 79.62
N ALA A 227 -18.75 28.48 79.89
CA ALA A 227 -17.56 28.50 80.72
C ALA A 227 -17.88 28.31 82.20
N THR A 228 -16.95 27.68 82.92
CA THR A 228 -16.88 27.77 84.39
C THR A 228 -15.98 28.94 84.80
N THR A 229 -16.13 29.43 86.04
CA THR A 229 -15.34 30.57 86.54
C THR A 229 -13.85 30.30 86.38
N GLY A 230 -13.13 31.22 85.73
CA GLY A 230 -11.70 31.12 85.50
C GLY A 230 -11.27 30.11 84.43
N GLN A 231 -12.21 29.50 83.69
CA GLN A 231 -11.86 28.50 82.67
C GLN A 231 -11.03 29.14 81.55
N ALA A 232 -9.81 28.64 81.37
CA ALA A 232 -8.87 29.16 80.40
C ALA A 232 -8.79 28.34 79.10
N VAL A 233 -9.13 27.04 79.12
CA VAL A 233 -8.89 26.12 78.01
C VAL A 233 -10.19 25.55 77.46
N TYR A 234 -10.32 25.55 76.13
CA TYR A 234 -11.47 25.08 75.38
C TYR A 234 -11.01 24.14 74.25
N ALA A 235 -11.48 22.89 74.27
CA ALA A 235 -11.13 21.87 73.28
C ALA A 235 -12.02 21.98 72.04
N VAL A 236 -11.43 22.40 70.92
CA VAL A 236 -12.12 22.66 69.64
C VAL A 236 -12.08 21.41 68.76
N THR A 237 -13.15 20.60 68.82
CA THR A 237 -13.31 19.40 68.01
C THR A 237 -13.28 19.74 66.52
N ASN A 238 -12.66 18.87 65.73
CA ASN A 238 -12.53 18.99 64.27
C ASN A 238 -11.68 20.18 63.78
N MET A 239 -11.14 21.03 64.66
CA MET A 239 -10.21 22.07 64.24
C MET A 239 -8.87 21.43 63.77
N PRO A 240 -8.50 21.61 62.49
CA PRO A 240 -7.34 20.93 61.90
C PRO A 240 -6.00 21.48 62.43
N VAL A 241 -4.92 20.73 62.20
CA VAL A 241 -3.54 21.14 62.57
C VAL A 241 -3.10 22.42 61.87
N THR A 242 -3.62 22.66 60.67
CA THR A 242 -3.41 23.89 59.89
C THR A 242 -4.76 24.58 59.71
N VAL A 243 -4.94 25.68 60.43
CA VAL A 243 -6.06 26.60 60.28
C VAL A 243 -5.56 27.89 59.67
N SER A 244 -6.33 28.46 58.75
CA SER A 244 -6.03 29.76 58.16
C SER A 244 -6.33 30.87 59.15
N LYS A 245 -7.47 30.80 59.85
CA LYS A 245 -7.87 31.77 60.90
C LYS A 245 -8.74 31.12 61.97
N VAL A 246 -8.62 31.64 63.19
CA VAL A 246 -9.50 31.33 64.32
C VAL A 246 -10.02 32.62 64.91
N TRP A 247 -11.33 32.70 65.15
CA TRP A 247 -11.99 33.78 65.86
C TRP A 247 -12.58 33.25 67.16
N VAL A 248 -12.39 34.01 68.24
CA VAL A 248 -12.93 33.68 69.55
C VAL A 248 -13.77 34.85 70.03
N PHE A 249 -14.96 34.55 70.53
CA PHE A 249 -15.87 35.53 71.09
C PHE A 249 -16.23 35.14 72.51
N ARG A 250 -16.39 36.14 73.37
CA ARG A 250 -16.97 36.00 74.71
C ARG A 250 -18.26 36.80 74.77
N ASN A 251 -19.39 36.14 74.99
CA ASN A 251 -20.72 36.75 75.03
C ASN A 251 -20.99 37.65 73.80
N GLY A 252 -20.52 37.24 72.62
CA GLY A 252 -20.65 37.99 71.37
C GLY A 252 -19.58 39.08 71.12
N ALA A 253 -18.74 39.42 72.11
CA ALA A 253 -17.62 40.33 71.92
C ALA A 253 -16.40 39.58 71.39
N LYS A 254 -15.86 40.03 70.25
CA LYS A 254 -14.67 39.43 69.65
C LYS A 254 -13.44 39.69 70.52
N LEU A 255 -12.70 38.62 70.80
CA LEU A 255 -11.42 38.67 71.48
C LEU A 255 -10.26 38.87 70.48
N ILE A 256 -9.15 39.40 70.98
CA ILE A 256 -7.95 39.70 70.20
C ILE A 256 -6.95 38.54 70.33
N VAL A 257 -6.52 37.99 69.19
CA VAL A 257 -5.50 36.94 69.17
C VAL A 257 -4.19 37.42 69.81
N THR A 258 -3.51 36.54 70.52
CA THR A 258 -2.30 36.74 71.35
C THR A 258 -2.47 37.62 72.59
N THR A 259 -3.34 38.63 72.56
CA THR A 259 -3.64 39.48 73.72
C THR A 259 -4.62 38.79 74.67
N ASP A 260 -5.72 38.27 74.12
CA ASP A 260 -6.82 37.68 74.89
C ASP A 260 -6.83 36.16 74.83
N TYR A 261 -6.32 35.58 73.75
CA TYR A 261 -6.23 34.12 73.57
C TYR A 261 -5.11 33.69 72.63
N THR A 262 -4.70 32.43 72.74
CA THR A 262 -3.84 31.72 71.79
C THR A 262 -4.52 30.43 71.33
N THR A 263 -4.07 29.87 70.21
CA THR A 263 -4.66 28.64 69.65
C THR A 263 -3.57 27.64 69.31
N LEU A 264 -3.87 26.37 69.58
CA LEU A 264 -3.11 25.19 69.14
C LEU A 264 -4.07 24.27 68.38
N PRO A 265 -3.56 23.25 67.65
CA PRO A 265 -4.43 22.26 67.01
C PRO A 265 -5.49 21.71 67.98
N GLY A 266 -6.76 21.85 67.62
CA GLY A 266 -7.88 21.40 68.44
C GLY A 266 -8.08 22.13 69.77
N THR A 267 -7.46 23.29 70.03
CA THR A 267 -7.57 23.98 71.33
C THR A 267 -7.49 25.51 71.22
N CYS A 268 -8.33 26.18 71.99
CA CYS A 268 -8.23 27.61 72.28
C CYS A 268 -7.90 27.82 73.76
N THR A 269 -6.91 28.66 74.04
CA THR A 269 -6.48 28.99 75.40
C THR A 269 -6.55 30.49 75.61
N LEU A 270 -7.39 30.95 76.53
CA LEU A 270 -7.43 32.34 76.95
C LEU A 270 -6.14 32.70 77.72
N THR A 271 -5.66 33.94 77.55
CA THR A 271 -4.52 34.42 78.34
C THR A 271 -4.92 34.53 79.82
N PRO A 272 -3.95 34.48 80.76
CA PRO A 272 -4.27 34.61 82.18
C PRO A 272 -5.08 35.87 82.52
N ALA A 273 -4.79 36.98 81.83
CA ALA A 273 -5.56 38.22 81.98
C ALA A 273 -7.03 38.01 81.57
N MET A 274 -7.28 37.39 80.42
CA MET A 274 -8.64 37.16 79.94
C MET A 274 -9.38 36.09 80.76
N SER A 275 -8.73 34.99 81.16
CA SER A 275 -9.37 33.92 81.93
C SER A 275 -9.84 34.38 83.31
N THR A 276 -9.15 35.34 83.95
CA THR A 276 -9.61 35.91 85.23
C THR A 276 -10.90 36.72 85.10
N LEU A 277 -11.22 37.20 83.90
CA LEU A 277 -12.48 37.91 83.63
C LEU A 277 -13.63 36.96 83.34
N VAL A 278 -13.36 35.68 83.06
CA VAL A 278 -14.38 34.66 82.74
C VAL A 278 -15.13 34.24 83.99
N VAL A 279 -16.46 34.35 83.95
CA VAL A 279 -17.37 33.94 85.02
C VAL A 279 -18.19 32.73 84.59
N ALA A 280 -18.66 31.95 85.56
CA ALA A 280 -19.56 30.83 85.28
C ALA A 280 -20.80 31.31 84.51
N GLY A 281 -21.08 30.64 83.38
CA GLY A 281 -22.20 30.98 82.49
C GLY A 281 -21.83 31.85 81.30
N ASP A 282 -20.60 32.38 81.21
CA ASP A 282 -20.13 33.03 79.99
C ASP A 282 -20.15 32.07 78.80
N ILE A 283 -20.52 32.57 77.63
CA ILE A 283 -20.45 31.83 76.37
C ILE A 283 -19.15 32.17 75.65
N ILE A 284 -18.33 31.15 75.43
CA ILE A 284 -17.17 31.23 74.55
C ILE A 284 -17.52 30.57 73.23
N GLU A 285 -17.45 31.31 72.14
CA GLU A 285 -17.64 30.81 70.78
C GLU A 285 -16.29 30.79 70.08
N VAL A 286 -15.91 29.66 69.51
CA VAL A 286 -14.69 29.50 68.72
C VAL A 286 -15.07 29.09 67.30
N GLN A 287 -14.74 29.95 66.34
CA GLN A 287 -14.93 29.71 64.92
C GLN A 287 -13.58 29.55 64.23
N TRP A 288 -13.48 28.65 63.27
CA TRP A 288 -12.25 28.45 62.50
C TRP A 288 -12.55 28.23 61.02
N VAL A 289 -11.57 28.59 60.19
CA VAL A 289 -11.56 28.28 58.76
C VAL A 289 -10.18 27.79 58.36
N LYS A 290 -10.16 26.80 57.47
CA LYS A 290 -8.97 26.28 56.80
C LYS A 290 -8.86 26.86 55.41
#